data_AF-A0AAP0RPY3-F1
#
_entry.id   AF-A0AAP0RPY3-F1
#
_cell.length_a   1.000
_cell.length_b   1.000
_cell.length_c   1.000
_cell.angle_alpha   90.00
_cell.angle_beta   90.00
_cell.angle_gamma   90.00
#
_symmetry.space_group_name_H-M   'P 1'
#
loop_
_entity.id
_entity.type
_entity.pdbx_description
1 polymer ?
#
loop_
_entity_poly.entity_id
_entity_poly.type
_entity_poly.pdbx_seq_one_letter_code
_entity_poly.pdbx_strand_id
1 'polypeptide(L)'
;MRNLILSTAEKILDKQEKLRKKKLKETAKVSRAKFSNPSSDALTVAYALQCFELSGNPVEFCNDNALHVKTMQEMSKLRRQLLQLVFNQSTASNLQQEFSWTHGTMEDAEHGWRVSSNRHPLLLNEEELLGQAICAGWADRVAKRTRGTFGSLEGDRKANAVRYQACMVKETVFLHRWSAVSSSAPEFLVYSELLQTKRPYMHGATSVKPEWLIKYAGSLCSFSAPLTDPKPHYDPLTDQVLNWVIPTFGPHLWQLPLHCLPISNDVHRVAVFAYALLEGQVLPCLKSVRKFMAAQPSSILRPEASGLRRVGNLLNKLTRLRSIDSCAMLREAWRENPMELHSEILDWFQETFHDQFEELWSRMHREALLEPQERFPRRVKREKRKK
;
A
#
# COMPACT_ATOMS: atom_id res chain seq x y z
N MET A 1 25.02 67.01 16.32
CA MET A 1 24.05 66.23 17.12
C MET A 1 22.95 65.56 16.31
N ARG A 2 22.24 66.24 15.39
CA ARG A 2 21.15 65.63 14.58
C ARG A 2 21.54 64.37 13.77
N ASN A 3 22.72 64.36 13.13
CA ASN A 3 23.19 63.20 12.35
C ASN A 3 23.56 61.98 13.20
N LEU A 4 24.00 62.18 14.45
CA LEU A 4 24.30 61.07 15.37
C LEU A 4 22.99 60.41 15.84
N ILE A 5 21.97 61.22 16.14
CA ILE A 5 20.65 60.77 16.61
C ILE A 5 19.93 59.96 15.52
N LEU A 6 19.96 60.41 14.26
CA LEU A 6 19.40 59.68 13.11
C LEU A 6 20.09 58.33 12.89
N SER A 7 21.42 58.26 13.00
CA SER A 7 22.18 57.00 12.89
C SER A 7 21.86 56.01 14.01
N THR A 8 21.64 56.49 15.25
CA THR A 8 21.16 55.63 16.35
C THR A 8 19.72 55.16 16.16
N ALA A 9 18.82 56.02 15.66
CA ALA A 9 17.43 55.66 15.42
C ALA A 9 17.30 54.59 14.31
N GLU A 10 18.06 54.70 13.22
CA GLU A 10 18.13 53.69 12.17
C GLU A 10 18.67 52.34 12.68
N LYS A 11 19.71 52.37 13.51
CA LYS A 11 20.26 51.15 14.15
C LYS A 11 19.27 50.49 15.11
N ILE A 12 18.45 51.27 15.81
CA ILE A 12 17.40 50.76 16.70
C ILE A 12 16.28 50.11 15.88
N LEU A 13 15.83 50.75 14.79
CA LEU A 13 14.83 50.23 13.86
C LEU A 13 15.27 48.91 13.19
N ASP A 14 16.51 48.85 12.69
CA ASP A 14 17.07 47.62 12.10
C ASP A 14 17.18 46.49 13.14
N LYS A 15 17.57 46.80 14.38
CA LYS A 15 17.63 45.83 15.48
C LYS A 15 16.23 45.32 15.86
N GLN A 16 15.21 46.20 15.89
CA GLN A 16 13.82 45.84 16.14
C GLN A 16 13.25 44.96 15.02
N GLU A 17 13.53 45.29 13.76
CA GLU A 17 13.08 44.51 12.61
C GLU A 17 13.74 43.11 12.56
N LYS A 18 15.04 43.02 12.88
CA LYS A 18 15.74 41.73 13.05
C LYS A 18 15.13 40.88 14.16
N LEU A 19 14.79 41.51 15.30
CA LEU A 19 14.14 40.81 16.41
C LEU A 19 12.75 40.30 16.02
N ARG A 20 11.96 41.12 15.29
CA ARG A 20 10.65 40.75 14.76
C ARG A 20 10.73 39.56 13.80
N LYS A 21 11.65 39.60 12.84
CA LYS A 21 11.90 38.48 11.91
C LYS A 21 12.32 37.20 12.64
N LYS A 22 13.15 37.32 13.68
CA LYS A 22 13.56 36.18 14.51
C LYS A 22 12.36 35.59 15.26
N LYS A 23 11.54 36.43 15.91
CA LYS A 23 10.34 35.99 16.61
C LYS A 23 9.36 35.29 15.67
N LEU A 24 9.08 35.87 14.51
CA LEU A 24 8.21 35.27 13.49
C LEU A 24 8.73 33.92 13.00
N LYS A 25 10.06 33.79 12.80
CA LYS A 25 10.67 32.52 12.39
C LYS A 25 10.53 31.44 13.45
N GLU A 26 10.69 31.77 14.73
CA GLU A 26 10.48 30.81 15.82
C GLU A 26 9.00 30.43 15.96
N THR A 27 8.07 31.39 15.90
CA THR A 27 6.63 31.11 15.86
C THR A 27 6.27 30.18 14.71
N ALA A 28 6.79 30.42 13.52
CA ALA A 28 6.56 29.56 12.35
C ALA A 28 7.10 28.14 12.54
N LYS A 29 8.22 27.96 13.23
CA LYS A 29 8.75 26.61 13.55
C LYS A 29 7.85 25.87 14.53
N VAL A 30 7.44 26.53 15.61
CA VAL A 30 6.54 25.95 16.62
C VAL A 30 5.21 25.54 15.98
N SER A 31 4.64 26.43 15.16
CA SER A 31 3.38 26.20 14.46
C SER A 31 3.49 25.04 13.46
N ARG A 32 4.60 24.94 12.71
CA ARG A 32 4.84 23.80 11.83
C ARG A 32 4.94 22.49 12.61
N ALA A 33 5.66 22.46 13.72
CA ALA A 33 5.76 21.27 14.55
C ALA A 33 4.39 20.85 15.12
N LYS A 34 3.52 21.82 15.44
CA LYS A 34 2.15 21.58 15.89
C LYS A 34 1.28 20.88 14.84
N PHE A 35 1.39 21.24 13.56
CA PHE A 35 0.56 20.66 12.50
C PHE A 35 1.23 19.50 11.74
N SER A 36 2.52 19.26 11.99
CA SER A 36 3.35 18.32 11.23
C SER A 36 2.81 16.91 11.26
N ASN A 37 2.48 16.37 10.07
CA ASN A 37 2.32 14.95 9.85
C ASN A 37 3.60 14.37 9.20
N PRO A 38 4.33 13.46 9.86
CA PRO A 38 5.61 12.93 9.37
C PRO A 38 5.47 12.06 8.10
N SER A 39 4.26 11.64 7.74
CA SER A 39 3.97 10.85 6.55
C SER A 39 3.61 11.70 5.33
N SER A 40 3.11 12.93 5.51
CA SER A 40 2.64 13.75 4.39
C SER A 40 2.62 15.26 4.67
N ASP A 41 3.19 16.03 3.75
CA ASP A 41 3.04 17.49 3.70
C ASP A 41 1.59 17.89 3.38
N ALA A 42 0.88 17.12 2.56
CA ALA A 42 -0.52 17.40 2.24
C ALA A 42 -1.42 17.25 3.47
N LEU A 43 -1.22 16.19 4.27
CA LEU A 43 -1.95 16.00 5.53
C LEU A 43 -1.60 17.07 6.58
N THR A 44 -0.34 17.52 6.60
CA THR A 44 0.09 18.67 7.43
C THR A 44 -0.71 19.93 7.10
N VAL A 45 -0.87 20.23 5.80
CA VAL A 45 -1.63 21.39 5.32
C VAL A 45 -3.14 21.22 5.58
N ALA A 46 -3.69 20.02 5.36
CA ALA A 46 -5.09 19.72 5.64
C ALA A 46 -5.44 19.92 7.11
N TYR A 47 -4.58 19.47 8.04
CA TYR A 47 -4.79 19.65 9.47
C TYR A 47 -4.73 21.13 9.89
N ALA A 48 -3.81 21.91 9.33
CA ALA A 48 -3.76 23.35 9.56
C ALA A 48 -5.04 24.05 9.05
N LEU A 49 -5.58 23.64 7.90
CA LEU A 49 -6.83 24.15 7.36
C LEU A 49 -8.04 23.78 8.23
N GLN A 50 -8.11 22.55 8.71
CA GLN A 50 -9.17 22.11 9.63
C GLN A 50 -9.17 22.97 10.91
N CYS A 51 -8.00 23.14 11.53
CA CYS A 51 -7.86 23.98 12.74
C CYS A 51 -8.24 25.44 12.48
N PHE A 52 -7.93 25.98 11.29
CA PHE A 52 -8.34 27.33 10.88
C PHE A 52 -9.87 27.44 10.77
N GLU A 53 -10.53 26.48 10.13
CA GLU A 53 -11.99 26.49 9.96
C GLU A 53 -12.76 26.28 11.28
N LEU A 54 -12.15 25.59 12.24
CA LEU A 54 -12.69 25.39 13.59
C LEU A 54 -12.37 26.54 14.55
N SER A 55 -11.49 27.45 14.17
CA SER A 55 -11.11 28.58 15.03
C SER A 55 -12.26 29.60 15.14
N GLY A 56 -12.50 30.10 16.35
CA GLY A 56 -13.49 31.16 16.57
C GLY A 56 -13.09 32.51 15.95
N ASN A 57 -11.79 32.75 15.77
CA ASN A 57 -11.24 33.94 15.13
C ASN A 57 -10.14 33.55 14.11
N PRO A 58 -10.49 33.44 12.81
CA PRO A 58 -9.55 33.01 11.77
C PRO A 58 -8.33 33.92 11.59
N VAL A 59 -8.48 35.23 11.83
CA VAL A 59 -7.39 36.20 11.67
C VAL A 59 -6.36 36.05 12.79
N GLU A 60 -6.84 35.95 14.02
CA GLU A 60 -5.99 35.72 15.20
C GLU A 60 -5.30 34.37 15.11
N PHE A 61 -6.02 33.32 14.71
CA PHE A 61 -5.43 32.00 14.46
C PHE A 61 -4.26 32.07 13.47
N CYS A 62 -4.41 32.78 12.35
CA CYS A 62 -3.32 32.93 11.39
C CYS A 62 -2.13 33.70 11.95
N ASN A 63 -2.38 34.76 12.74
CA ASN A 63 -1.31 35.53 13.38
C ASN A 63 -0.51 34.67 14.37
N ASP A 64 -1.20 33.88 15.20
CA ASP A 64 -0.60 33.03 16.22
C ASP A 64 0.20 31.87 15.60
N ASN A 65 -0.27 31.36 14.46
CA ASN A 65 0.34 30.21 13.80
C ASN A 65 1.27 30.60 12.63
N ALA A 66 1.54 31.90 12.43
CA ALA A 66 2.34 32.45 11.33
C ALA A 66 1.87 31.99 9.92
N LEU A 67 0.56 31.97 9.71
CA LEU A 67 -0.11 31.59 8.46
C LEU A 67 -0.59 32.83 7.69
N HIS A 68 -0.76 32.69 6.37
CA HIS A 68 -1.27 33.77 5.53
C HIS A 68 -2.81 33.71 5.43
N VAL A 69 -3.49 34.69 6.03
CA VAL A 69 -4.97 34.73 6.15
C VAL A 69 -5.68 34.53 4.82
N LYS A 70 -5.28 35.27 3.78
CA LYS A 70 -5.95 35.22 2.47
C LYS A 70 -5.85 33.83 1.84
N THR A 71 -4.69 33.19 1.94
CA THR A 71 -4.48 31.83 1.41
C THR A 71 -5.35 30.82 2.15
N MET A 72 -5.45 30.90 3.48
CA MET A 72 -6.32 30.00 4.26
C MET A 72 -7.80 30.18 3.90
N GLN A 73 -8.24 31.42 3.71
CA GLN A 73 -9.62 31.71 3.27
C GLN A 73 -9.91 31.17 1.87
N GLU A 74 -8.98 31.33 0.93
CA GLU A 74 -9.09 30.80 -0.43
C GLU A 74 -9.11 29.26 -0.44
N MET A 75 -8.21 28.62 0.32
CA MET A 75 -8.19 27.16 0.48
C MET A 75 -9.51 26.64 1.05
N SER A 76 -10.06 27.31 2.07
CA SER A 76 -11.35 26.95 2.68
C SER A 76 -12.52 27.06 1.69
N LYS A 77 -12.54 28.12 0.87
CA LYS A 77 -13.53 28.29 -0.21
C LYS A 77 -13.39 27.20 -1.26
N LEU A 78 -12.17 26.92 -1.71
CA LEU A 78 -11.90 25.91 -2.73
C LEU A 78 -12.30 24.51 -2.25
N ARG A 79 -12.00 24.16 -0.99
CA ARG A 79 -12.42 22.89 -0.38
C ARG A 79 -13.94 22.70 -0.47
N ARG A 80 -14.71 23.72 -0.07
CA ARG A 80 -16.19 23.68 -0.13
C ARG A 80 -16.70 23.56 -1.57
N GLN A 81 -16.09 24.28 -2.51
CA GLN A 81 -16.46 24.20 -3.92
C GLN A 81 -16.18 22.79 -4.50
N LEU A 82 -15.00 22.23 -4.21
CA LEU A 82 -14.66 20.87 -4.63
C LEU A 82 -15.62 19.83 -4.03
N LEU A 83 -15.97 19.98 -2.75
CA LEU A 83 -16.94 19.11 -2.10
C LEU A 83 -18.30 19.16 -2.80
N GLN A 84 -18.81 20.36 -3.09
CA GLN A 84 -20.07 20.53 -3.84
C GLN A 84 -19.99 19.88 -5.23
N LEU A 85 -18.88 20.06 -5.96
CA LEU A 85 -18.71 19.48 -7.29
C LEU A 85 -18.72 17.95 -7.25
N VAL A 86 -18.03 17.34 -6.29
CA VAL A 86 -17.98 15.87 -6.13
C VAL A 86 -19.38 15.32 -5.90
N PHE A 87 -20.15 15.87 -4.96
CA PHE A 87 -21.49 15.37 -4.65
C PHE A 87 -22.51 15.67 -5.76
N ASN A 88 -22.40 16.82 -6.45
CA ASN A 88 -23.28 17.15 -7.58
C ASN A 88 -23.06 16.22 -8.78
N GLN A 89 -21.81 15.81 -9.03
CA GLN A 89 -21.50 14.86 -10.11
C GLN A 89 -21.97 13.44 -9.77
N SER A 90 -21.89 13.03 -8.50
CA SER A 90 -22.41 11.72 -8.06
C SER A 90 -23.93 11.58 -8.23
N THR A 91 -24.68 12.68 -8.25
CA THR A 91 -26.15 12.66 -8.47
C THR A 91 -26.58 12.71 -9.94
N ALA A 92 -25.71 13.14 -10.86
CA ALA A 92 -26.10 13.45 -12.24
C ALA A 92 -25.81 12.34 -13.27
N SER A 93 -24.98 11.34 -12.93
CA SER A 93 -24.51 10.33 -13.88
C SER A 93 -25.16 8.96 -13.66
N ASN A 94 -26.21 8.66 -14.44
CA ASN A 94 -26.74 7.31 -14.66
C ASN A 94 -25.77 6.38 -15.44
N LEU A 95 -24.51 6.78 -15.65
CA LEU A 95 -23.63 6.14 -16.64
C LEU A 95 -22.43 5.38 -16.08
N GLN A 96 -22.05 5.52 -14.80
CA GLN A 96 -20.99 4.69 -14.21
C GLN A 96 -21.23 4.47 -12.71
N GLN A 97 -21.87 3.35 -12.38
CA GLN A 97 -22.14 2.90 -11.01
C GLN A 97 -20.85 2.71 -10.17
N GLU A 98 -19.69 2.64 -10.82
CA GLU A 98 -18.36 2.47 -10.23
C GLU A 98 -17.84 3.67 -9.41
N PHE A 99 -18.31 4.90 -9.69
CA PHE A 99 -17.87 6.11 -8.98
C PHE A 99 -18.97 6.76 -8.13
N SER A 100 -20.05 6.03 -7.86
CA SER A 100 -21.13 6.51 -7.01
C SER A 100 -20.67 6.54 -5.54
N TRP A 101 -20.71 7.72 -4.93
CA TRP A 101 -20.48 7.85 -3.49
C TRP A 101 -21.68 7.28 -2.73
N THR A 102 -21.47 6.17 -2.02
CA THR A 102 -22.53 5.46 -1.28
C THR A 102 -22.42 5.62 0.24
N HIS A 103 -21.43 6.38 0.74
CA HIS A 103 -21.03 6.41 2.15
C HIS A 103 -21.47 7.67 2.90
N GLY A 104 -22.71 8.15 2.68
CA GLY A 104 -23.30 9.29 3.40
C GLY A 104 -23.52 10.52 2.52
N THR A 105 -24.02 11.61 3.11
CA THR A 105 -24.32 12.86 2.40
C THR A 105 -23.15 13.86 2.44
N MET A 106 -23.31 14.97 1.72
CA MET A 106 -22.37 16.10 1.80
C MET A 106 -22.26 16.64 3.23
N GLU A 107 -23.38 16.66 3.96
CA GLU A 107 -23.44 17.10 5.36
C GLU A 107 -22.66 16.16 6.27
N ASP A 108 -22.73 14.84 6.05
CA ASP A 108 -21.96 13.85 6.81
C ASP A 108 -20.45 14.07 6.62
N ALA A 109 -20.02 14.34 5.39
CA ALA A 109 -18.62 14.65 5.07
C ALA A 109 -18.15 15.97 5.73
N GLU A 110 -18.98 17.02 5.69
CA GLU A 110 -18.70 18.27 6.41
C GLU A 110 -18.69 18.08 7.93
N HIS A 111 -19.57 17.24 8.47
CA HIS A 111 -19.62 16.96 9.90
C HIS A 111 -18.36 16.24 10.35
N GLY A 112 -17.94 15.19 9.63
CA GLY A 112 -16.69 14.47 9.88
C GLY A 112 -15.47 15.40 9.83
N TRP A 113 -15.43 16.32 8.88
CA TRP A 113 -14.37 17.33 8.80
C TRP A 113 -14.34 18.28 10.01
N ARG A 114 -15.48 18.54 10.64
CA ARG A 114 -15.58 19.48 11.78
C ARG A 114 -15.29 18.88 13.14
N VAL A 115 -15.12 17.56 13.25
CA VAL A 115 -14.80 16.92 14.53
C VAL A 115 -13.38 17.33 14.96
N SER A 116 -13.28 18.05 16.09
CA SER A 116 -12.00 18.48 16.65
C SER A 116 -11.24 17.31 17.27
N SER A 117 -9.96 17.16 16.94
CA SER A 117 -9.05 16.19 17.58
C SER A 117 -7.93 16.91 18.33
N ASN A 118 -7.63 16.42 19.54
CA ASN A 118 -6.58 17.01 20.37
C ASN A 118 -5.16 16.58 19.97
N ARG A 119 -5.01 15.46 19.24
CA ARG A 119 -3.73 14.96 18.70
C ARG A 119 -3.99 14.05 17.50
N HIS A 120 -3.64 14.52 16.30
CA HIS A 120 -3.77 13.85 14.99
C HIS A 120 -5.24 13.56 14.61
N PRO A 121 -5.79 14.24 13.60
CA PRO A 121 -7.21 14.10 13.24
C PRO A 121 -7.59 12.79 12.60
N LEU A 122 -6.62 12.01 12.13
CA LEU A 122 -6.85 10.79 11.37
C LEU A 122 -6.26 9.57 12.08
N LEU A 123 -6.99 8.46 11.99
CA LEU A 123 -6.48 7.15 12.34
C LEU A 123 -5.41 6.72 11.32
N LEU A 124 -4.48 5.85 11.71
CA LEU A 124 -3.39 5.41 10.84
C LEU A 124 -3.88 4.78 9.52
N ASN A 125 -4.99 4.03 9.56
CA ASN A 125 -5.61 3.47 8.35
C ASN A 125 -6.18 4.56 7.42
N GLU A 126 -6.77 5.61 7.97
CA GLU A 126 -7.31 6.75 7.19
C GLU A 126 -6.16 7.54 6.54
N GLU A 127 -5.07 7.78 7.27
CA GLU A 127 -3.86 8.40 6.70
C GLU A 127 -3.27 7.56 5.56
N GLU A 128 -3.23 6.24 5.72
CA GLU A 128 -2.76 5.34 4.67
C GLU A 128 -3.67 5.35 3.43
N LEU A 129 -5.00 5.39 3.60
CA LEU A 129 -5.95 5.49 2.49
C LEU A 129 -5.78 6.80 1.71
N LEU A 130 -5.61 7.92 2.41
CA LEU A 130 -5.33 9.21 1.77
C LEU A 130 -3.96 9.19 1.08
N GLY A 131 -2.95 8.58 1.70
CA GLY A 131 -1.63 8.38 1.10
C GLY A 131 -1.68 7.56 -0.19
N GLN A 132 -2.51 6.50 -0.22
CA GLN A 132 -2.77 5.71 -1.43
C GLN A 132 -3.43 6.54 -2.53
N ALA A 133 -4.44 7.35 -2.19
CA ALA A 133 -5.10 8.23 -3.15
C ALA A 133 -4.14 9.28 -3.74
N ILE A 134 -3.31 9.89 -2.89
CA ILE A 134 -2.27 10.83 -3.30
C ILE A 134 -1.24 10.14 -4.21
N CYS A 135 -0.82 8.92 -3.85
CA CYS A 135 0.08 8.11 -4.67
C CYS A 135 -0.50 7.81 -6.05
N ALA A 136 -1.80 7.47 -6.13
CA ALA A 136 -2.49 7.21 -7.39
C ALA A 136 -2.55 8.48 -8.27
N GLY A 137 -2.82 9.64 -7.66
CA GLY A 137 -2.89 10.92 -8.38
C GLY A 137 -1.55 11.42 -8.92
N TRP A 138 -0.43 11.03 -8.31
CA TRP A 138 0.93 11.44 -8.68
C TRP A 138 1.85 10.26 -8.98
N ALA A 139 1.30 9.22 -9.63
CA ALA A 139 2.01 7.98 -9.95
C ALA A 139 3.31 8.19 -10.76
N ASP A 140 3.36 9.24 -11.59
CA ASP A 140 4.53 9.63 -12.39
C ASP A 140 5.58 10.45 -11.62
N ARG A 141 5.21 11.02 -10.46
CA ARG A 141 6.04 11.89 -9.61
C ARG A 141 6.53 11.17 -8.36
N VAL A 142 7.02 9.94 -8.55
CA VAL A 142 7.62 9.13 -7.49
C VAL A 142 9.12 9.42 -7.40
N ALA A 143 9.65 9.42 -6.18
CA ALA A 143 11.08 9.50 -5.92
C ALA A 143 11.52 8.41 -4.92
N LYS A 144 12.65 7.77 -5.23
CA LYS A 144 13.31 6.78 -4.38
C LYS A 144 14.51 7.40 -3.68
N ARG A 145 14.64 7.17 -2.38
CA ARG A 145 15.79 7.60 -1.58
C ARG A 145 17.04 6.86 -2.03
N THR A 146 18.08 7.61 -2.37
CA THR A 146 19.39 7.04 -2.70
C THR A 146 20.26 7.05 -1.45
N ARG A 147 20.76 5.87 -1.06
CA ARG A 147 21.82 5.77 -0.05
C ARG A 147 23.13 5.94 -0.81
N GLY A 148 23.86 7.01 -0.51
CA GLY A 148 25.12 7.29 -1.23
C GLY A 148 26.07 6.10 -1.14
N THR A 149 26.55 5.64 -2.29
CA THR A 149 27.74 4.79 -2.35
C THR A 149 28.90 5.56 -1.73
N PHE A 150 29.65 4.93 -0.83
CA PHE A 150 30.84 5.48 -0.17
C PHE A 150 31.99 5.68 -1.18
N GLY A 151 31.82 6.56 -2.17
CA GLY A 151 32.85 6.80 -3.19
C GLY A 151 32.35 7.52 -4.45
N SER A 152 31.95 8.79 -4.35
CA SER A 152 32.00 9.72 -5.49
C SER A 152 32.19 11.16 -5.01
N LEU A 153 32.79 11.97 -5.89
CA LEU A 153 33.82 12.96 -5.61
C LEU A 153 33.35 14.25 -4.94
N GLU A 154 34.33 14.81 -4.21
CA GLU A 154 34.62 16.23 -3.94
C GLU A 154 33.45 17.23 -3.77
N GLY A 155 33.32 17.73 -2.54
CA GLY A 155 32.73 19.05 -2.27
C GLY A 155 31.60 19.08 -1.24
N ASP A 156 30.85 17.99 -1.03
CA ASP A 156 29.56 18.06 -0.31
C ASP A 156 29.61 17.59 1.16
N ARG A 157 30.78 17.73 1.82
CA ARG A 157 30.98 17.39 3.25
C ARG A 157 30.15 18.24 4.23
N LYS A 158 29.25 19.12 3.76
CA LYS A 158 28.50 20.09 4.59
C LYS A 158 26.98 19.94 4.62
N ALA A 159 26.38 18.94 3.98
CA ALA A 159 24.94 18.74 4.10
C ALA A 159 24.57 17.25 4.28
N ASN A 160 24.11 16.90 5.48
CA ASN A 160 23.36 15.67 5.80
C ASN A 160 22.00 15.59 5.07
N ALA A 161 21.83 16.27 3.93
CA ALA A 161 20.59 16.32 3.19
C ALA A 161 20.35 14.98 2.49
N VAL A 162 19.19 14.39 2.72
CA VAL A 162 18.78 13.12 2.11
C VAL A 162 18.60 13.33 0.60
N ARG A 163 19.20 12.42 -0.18
CA ARG A 163 19.18 12.43 -1.64
C ARG A 163 18.10 11.49 -2.16
N TYR A 164 17.47 11.90 -3.25
CA TYR A 164 16.44 11.13 -3.93
C TYR A 164 16.71 11.12 -5.44
N GLN A 165 16.31 10.04 -6.08
CA GLN A 165 16.19 9.91 -7.54
C GLN A 165 14.71 9.93 -7.88
N ALA A 166 14.28 10.86 -8.74
CA ALA A 166 12.88 10.99 -9.14
C ALA A 166 12.64 10.40 -10.54
N CYS A 167 11.42 9.96 -10.84
CA CYS A 167 11.07 9.40 -12.14
C CYS A 167 11.22 10.42 -13.28
N MET A 168 10.77 11.67 -13.06
CA MET A 168 10.70 12.67 -14.12
C MET A 168 12.03 13.37 -14.45
N VAL A 169 13.05 13.23 -13.60
CA VAL A 169 14.32 13.97 -13.76
C VAL A 169 15.52 13.05 -13.54
N LYS A 170 16.62 13.35 -14.27
CA LYS A 170 17.88 12.61 -14.14
C LYS A 170 18.76 13.11 -12.99
N GLU A 171 18.61 14.38 -12.62
CA GLU A 171 19.38 14.99 -11.54
C GLU A 171 18.94 14.49 -10.15
N THR A 172 19.83 14.62 -9.17
CA THR A 172 19.50 14.30 -7.76
C THR A 172 18.59 15.37 -7.18
N VAL A 173 17.48 14.94 -6.59
CA VAL A 173 16.51 15.83 -5.92
C VAL A 173 16.56 15.69 -4.42
N PHE A 174 16.09 16.71 -3.71
CA PHE A 174 16.20 16.81 -2.26
C PHE A 174 14.84 17.16 -1.62
N LEU A 175 14.62 16.71 -0.39
CA LEU A 175 13.53 17.25 0.41
C LEU A 175 13.95 18.59 1.02
N HIS A 176 13.06 19.58 0.94
CA HIS A 176 13.30 20.83 1.65
C HIS A 176 13.22 20.59 3.17
N ARG A 177 14.09 21.23 3.95
CA ARG A 177 14.14 21.12 5.43
C ARG A 177 12.85 21.51 6.18
N TRP A 178 11.89 22.09 5.47
CA TRP A 178 10.59 22.49 6.02
C TRP A 178 9.46 21.53 5.66
N SER A 179 9.72 20.51 4.84
CA SER A 179 8.81 19.39 4.64
C SER A 179 8.73 18.58 5.94
N ALA A 180 7.52 18.20 6.35
CA ALA A 180 7.27 17.35 7.50
C ALA A 180 7.88 15.95 7.31
N VAL A 181 7.90 15.49 6.05
CA VAL A 181 8.45 14.19 5.61
C VAL A 181 9.99 14.15 5.62
N SER A 182 10.65 15.31 5.68
CA SER A 182 12.13 15.38 5.68
C SER A 182 12.78 14.67 6.88
N SER A 183 12.05 14.60 8.01
CA SER A 183 12.51 13.95 9.24
C SER A 183 12.43 12.43 9.19
N SER A 184 11.38 11.88 8.59
CA SER A 184 11.16 10.44 8.43
C SER A 184 12.02 9.86 7.29
N ALA A 185 12.35 10.67 6.29
CA ALA A 185 13.21 10.32 5.16
C ALA A 185 12.84 8.95 4.54
N PRO A 186 11.60 8.81 4.05
CA PRO A 186 11.07 7.53 3.57
C PRO A 186 11.84 7.02 2.36
N GLU A 187 11.79 5.70 2.13
CA GLU A 187 12.42 5.08 0.97
C GLU A 187 11.77 5.52 -0.34
N PHE A 188 10.44 5.55 -0.38
CA PHE A 188 9.67 6.04 -1.51
C PHE A 188 8.75 7.17 -1.07
N LEU A 189 8.59 8.16 -1.92
CA LEU A 189 7.62 9.24 -1.75
C LEU A 189 7.10 9.71 -3.10
N VAL A 190 5.93 10.33 -3.10
CA VAL A 190 5.44 11.16 -4.21
C VAL A 190 5.55 12.62 -3.85
N TYR A 191 5.63 13.49 -4.85
CA TYR A 191 5.70 14.94 -4.68
C TYR A 191 4.75 15.66 -5.64
N SER A 192 4.25 16.83 -5.23
CA SER A 192 3.36 17.63 -6.07
C SER A 192 4.14 18.40 -7.13
N GLU A 193 5.30 18.95 -6.79
CA GLU A 193 6.11 19.76 -7.72
C GLU A 193 7.60 19.75 -7.37
N LEU A 194 8.43 20.15 -8.34
CA LEU A 194 9.86 20.39 -8.17
C LEU A 194 10.15 21.89 -8.25
N LEU A 195 10.76 22.42 -7.20
CA LEU A 195 11.16 23.83 -7.12
C LEU A 195 12.67 23.94 -7.33
N GLN A 196 13.07 24.51 -8.46
CA GLN A 196 14.47 24.78 -8.76
C GLN A 196 14.94 26.05 -8.04
N THR A 197 15.90 25.90 -7.13
CA THR A 197 16.56 27.03 -6.47
C THR A 197 18.08 26.93 -6.65
N LYS A 198 18.83 26.65 -5.57
CA LYS A 198 20.25 26.24 -5.67
C LYS A 198 20.41 24.78 -6.09
N ARG A 199 19.40 23.96 -5.77
CA ARG A 199 19.25 22.54 -6.10
C ARG A 199 17.74 22.29 -6.30
N PRO A 200 17.35 21.23 -7.02
CA PRO A 200 15.94 20.86 -7.17
C PRO A 200 15.39 20.34 -5.83
N TYR A 201 14.34 20.97 -5.33
CA TYR A 201 13.64 20.54 -4.11
C TYR A 201 12.25 20.00 -4.42
N MET A 202 11.94 18.83 -3.89
CA MET A 202 10.58 18.28 -3.89
C MET A 202 9.72 19.06 -2.89
N HIS A 203 8.54 19.46 -3.35
CA HIS A 203 7.52 20.14 -2.56
C HIS A 203 6.21 19.33 -2.57
N GLY A 204 5.44 19.39 -1.48
CA GLY A 204 4.23 18.59 -1.30
C GLY A 204 4.50 17.09 -1.20
N ALA A 205 5.52 16.68 -0.43
CA ALA A 205 5.93 15.28 -0.36
C ALA A 205 4.96 14.43 0.47
N THR A 206 4.71 13.20 0.05
CA THR A 206 3.95 12.18 0.79
C THR A 206 4.67 10.84 0.72
N SER A 207 4.91 10.21 1.86
CA SER A 207 5.53 8.89 1.98
C SER A 207 4.67 7.83 1.32
N VAL A 208 5.31 6.91 0.60
CA VAL A 208 4.61 5.85 -0.15
C VAL A 208 5.21 4.49 0.18
N LYS A 209 4.34 3.48 0.32
CA LYS A 209 4.76 2.07 0.46
C LYS A 209 4.93 1.42 -0.92
N PRO A 210 5.90 0.49 -1.10
CA PRO A 210 6.10 -0.20 -2.38
C PRO A 210 4.84 -0.87 -2.93
N GLU A 211 4.07 -1.57 -2.09
CA GLU A 211 2.79 -2.18 -2.47
C GLU A 211 1.78 -1.20 -3.08
N TRP A 212 1.81 0.08 -2.71
CA TRP A 212 0.92 1.09 -3.30
C TRP A 212 1.30 1.42 -4.74
N LEU A 213 2.60 1.43 -5.05
CA LEU A 213 3.08 1.64 -6.42
C LEU A 213 2.60 0.51 -7.33
N ILE A 214 2.68 -0.73 -6.86
CA ILE A 214 2.23 -1.90 -7.63
C ILE A 214 0.72 -1.83 -7.87
N LYS A 215 -0.05 -1.50 -6.84
CA LYS A 215 -1.52 -1.49 -6.89
C LYS A 215 -2.09 -0.32 -7.70
N TYR A 216 -1.55 0.89 -7.52
CA TYR A 216 -2.14 2.13 -8.06
C TYR A 216 -1.36 2.73 -9.23
N ALA A 217 -0.12 2.28 -9.46
CA ALA A 217 0.73 2.74 -10.56
C ALA A 217 1.24 1.56 -11.39
N GLY A 218 0.39 0.54 -11.58
CA GLY A 218 0.73 -0.69 -12.31
C GLY A 218 1.19 -0.46 -13.75
N SER A 219 0.72 0.60 -14.43
CA SER A 219 1.17 0.99 -15.77
C SER A 219 2.63 1.43 -15.84
N LEU A 220 3.21 1.81 -14.71
CA LEU A 220 4.63 2.17 -14.56
C LEU A 220 5.45 1.03 -13.95
N CYS A 221 4.82 -0.13 -13.70
CA CYS A 221 5.48 -1.33 -13.22
C CYS A 221 5.79 -2.28 -14.38
N SER A 222 6.91 -2.98 -14.27
CA SER A 222 7.17 -4.19 -15.04
C SER A 222 7.49 -5.34 -14.09
N PHE A 223 7.17 -6.57 -14.50
CA PHE A 223 7.33 -7.75 -13.66
C PHE A 223 8.33 -8.71 -14.27
N SER A 224 9.16 -9.32 -13.44
CA SER A 224 10.03 -10.41 -13.87
C SER A 224 9.22 -11.62 -14.35
N ALA A 225 9.91 -12.58 -14.97
CA ALA A 225 9.36 -13.92 -15.10
C ALA A 225 9.00 -14.50 -13.69
N PRO A 226 8.00 -15.40 -13.60
CA PRO A 226 7.67 -16.08 -12.36
C PRO A 226 8.88 -16.77 -11.75
N LEU A 227 9.06 -16.59 -10.44
CA LEU A 227 10.14 -17.22 -9.69
C LEU A 227 9.86 -18.70 -9.47
N THR A 228 10.92 -19.50 -9.50
CA THR A 228 10.88 -20.91 -9.10
C THR A 228 11.06 -21.11 -7.60
N ASP A 229 11.74 -20.16 -6.95
CA ASP A 229 11.91 -20.06 -5.50
C ASP A 229 11.73 -18.58 -5.08
N PRO A 230 10.70 -18.23 -4.27
CA PRO A 230 9.73 -19.12 -3.64
C PRO A 230 8.76 -19.78 -4.63
N LYS A 231 8.29 -20.99 -4.27
CA LYS A 231 7.33 -21.75 -5.10
C LYS A 231 5.99 -21.02 -5.21
N PRO A 232 5.25 -21.22 -6.32
CA PRO A 232 3.87 -20.77 -6.42
C PRO A 232 3.01 -21.42 -5.34
N HIS A 233 1.95 -20.73 -4.92
CA HIS A 233 1.11 -21.15 -3.81
C HIS A 233 -0.35 -20.76 -4.06
N TYR A 234 -1.24 -21.37 -3.30
CA TYR A 234 -2.64 -21.02 -3.27
C TYR A 234 -2.93 -20.11 -2.06
N ASP A 235 -3.66 -19.03 -2.27
CA ASP A 235 -4.17 -18.18 -1.19
C ASP A 235 -5.62 -18.56 -0.85
N PRO A 236 -5.89 -19.11 0.34
CA PRO A 236 -7.23 -19.51 0.75
C PRO A 236 -8.22 -18.34 0.85
N LEU A 237 -7.74 -17.11 1.12
CA LEU A 237 -8.63 -15.97 1.34
C LEU A 237 -9.18 -15.43 0.02
N THR A 238 -8.37 -15.38 -1.02
CA THR A 238 -8.78 -14.94 -2.36
C THR A 238 -9.23 -16.08 -3.27
N ASP A 239 -9.04 -17.33 -2.82
CA ASP A 239 -9.33 -18.56 -3.57
C ASP A 239 -8.60 -18.64 -4.92
N GLN A 240 -7.35 -18.17 -4.96
CA GLN A 240 -6.55 -18.02 -6.17
C GLN A 240 -5.17 -18.66 -6.04
N VAL A 241 -4.66 -19.15 -7.16
CA VAL A 241 -3.27 -19.61 -7.30
C VAL A 241 -2.37 -18.48 -7.78
N LEU A 242 -1.28 -18.27 -7.04
CA LEU A 242 -0.39 -17.13 -7.18
C LEU A 242 1.05 -17.58 -7.43
N ASN A 243 1.77 -16.84 -8.27
CA ASN A 243 3.22 -16.96 -8.41
C ASN A 243 3.93 -15.76 -7.78
N TRP A 244 5.22 -15.92 -7.49
CA TRP A 244 6.07 -14.84 -7.00
C TRP A 244 6.78 -14.18 -8.18
N VAL A 245 6.81 -12.85 -8.17
CA VAL A 245 7.53 -12.03 -9.16
C VAL A 245 8.33 -10.94 -8.44
N ILE A 246 9.36 -10.43 -9.12
CA ILE A 246 10.10 -9.24 -8.70
C ILE A 246 9.58 -8.08 -9.55
N PRO A 247 8.82 -7.13 -8.96
CA PRO A 247 8.40 -5.94 -9.66
C PRO A 247 9.56 -4.95 -9.79
N THR A 248 9.59 -4.22 -10.89
CA THR A 248 10.41 -3.02 -11.08
C THR A 248 9.51 -1.85 -11.40
N PHE A 249 9.90 -0.66 -10.94
CA PHE A 249 9.10 0.55 -11.07
C PHE A 249 9.81 1.68 -11.80
N GLY A 250 9.08 2.32 -12.71
CA GLY A 250 9.46 3.57 -13.36
C GLY A 250 10.66 3.45 -14.31
N PRO A 251 11.15 4.58 -14.84
CA PRO A 251 12.20 4.61 -15.86
C PRO A 251 13.57 4.15 -15.32
N HIS A 252 13.76 4.19 -14.01
CA HIS A 252 15.00 3.75 -13.35
C HIS A 252 14.96 2.28 -12.94
N LEU A 253 13.89 1.54 -13.28
CA LEU A 253 13.69 0.13 -12.99
C LEU A 253 13.94 -0.22 -11.52
N TRP A 254 13.42 0.61 -10.60
CA TRP A 254 13.63 0.38 -9.18
C TRP A 254 12.99 -0.95 -8.77
N GLN A 255 13.81 -1.90 -8.35
CA GLN A 255 13.32 -3.15 -7.79
C GLN A 255 12.48 -2.86 -6.54
N LEU A 256 11.28 -3.42 -6.52
CA LEU A 256 10.35 -3.43 -5.41
C LEU A 256 10.41 -4.79 -4.68
N PRO A 257 9.87 -4.89 -3.46
CA PRO A 257 9.75 -6.17 -2.75
C PRO A 257 8.97 -7.22 -3.57
N LEU A 258 9.21 -8.50 -3.24
CA LEU A 258 8.50 -9.63 -3.85
C LEU A 258 6.99 -9.44 -3.79
N HIS A 259 6.33 -9.69 -4.91
CA HIS A 259 4.88 -9.54 -5.05
C HIS A 259 4.27 -10.80 -5.63
N CYS A 260 3.02 -11.08 -5.26
CA CYS A 260 2.27 -12.21 -5.77
C CYS A 260 1.35 -11.77 -6.89
N LEU A 261 1.36 -12.48 -8.02
CA LEU A 261 0.40 -12.27 -9.10
C LEU A 261 -0.39 -13.56 -9.40
N PRO A 262 -1.67 -13.43 -9.80
CA PRO A 262 -2.43 -14.57 -10.31
C PRO A 262 -1.72 -15.21 -11.49
N ILE A 263 -1.66 -16.53 -11.49
CA ILE A 263 -1.10 -17.29 -12.61
C ILE A 263 -2.07 -17.18 -13.80
N SER A 264 -1.60 -16.78 -14.98
CA SER A 264 -2.47 -16.62 -16.16
C SER A 264 -2.61 -17.88 -17.02
N ASN A 265 -1.67 -18.84 -16.93
CA ASN A 265 -1.70 -20.06 -17.72
C ASN A 265 -2.57 -21.13 -17.05
N ASP A 266 -3.62 -21.58 -17.73
CA ASP A 266 -4.61 -22.54 -17.18
C ASP A 266 -4.00 -23.86 -16.74
N VAL A 267 -3.13 -24.45 -17.55
CA VAL A 267 -2.47 -25.72 -17.22
C VAL A 267 -1.59 -25.56 -15.98
N HIS A 268 -0.85 -24.45 -15.89
CA HIS A 268 -0.02 -24.15 -14.73
C HIS A 268 -0.85 -23.82 -13.49
N ARG A 269 -1.97 -23.10 -13.62
CA ARG A 269 -2.92 -22.83 -12.54
C ARG A 269 -3.41 -24.14 -11.92
N VAL A 270 -3.90 -25.06 -12.75
CA VAL A 270 -4.39 -26.37 -12.30
C VAL A 270 -3.26 -27.18 -11.64
N ALA A 271 -2.04 -27.16 -12.18
CA ALA A 271 -0.91 -27.84 -11.57
C ALA A 271 -0.54 -27.29 -10.19
N VAL A 272 -0.54 -25.96 -10.03
CA VAL A 272 -0.29 -25.30 -8.75
C VAL A 272 -1.43 -25.57 -7.77
N PHE A 273 -2.67 -25.58 -8.23
CA PHE A 273 -3.82 -25.93 -7.39
C PHE A 273 -3.76 -27.39 -6.91
N ALA A 274 -3.44 -28.33 -7.80
CA ALA A 274 -3.27 -29.74 -7.45
C ALA A 274 -2.15 -29.94 -6.41
N TYR A 275 -1.02 -29.25 -6.60
CA TYR A 275 0.05 -29.17 -5.61
C TYR A 275 -0.45 -28.64 -4.26
N ALA A 276 -1.15 -27.50 -4.26
CA ALA A 276 -1.68 -26.86 -3.07
C ALA A 276 -2.73 -27.73 -2.34
N LEU A 277 -3.58 -28.44 -3.08
CA LEU A 277 -4.56 -29.36 -2.54
C LEU A 277 -3.87 -30.47 -1.75
N LEU A 278 -2.93 -31.17 -2.37
CA LEU A 278 -2.20 -32.28 -1.74
C LEU A 278 -1.27 -31.83 -0.61
N GLU A 279 -0.71 -30.61 -0.67
CA GLU A 279 0.03 -30.03 0.46
C GLU A 279 -0.87 -29.67 1.65
N GLY A 280 -2.20 -29.70 1.48
CA GLY A 280 -3.18 -29.28 2.48
C GLY A 280 -3.24 -27.76 2.66
N GLN A 281 -2.89 -26.99 1.62
CA GLN A 281 -3.08 -25.55 1.56
C GLN A 281 -4.52 -25.18 1.19
N VAL A 282 -5.23 -26.07 0.49
CA VAL A 282 -6.66 -25.91 0.17
C VAL A 282 -7.53 -26.51 1.27
N LEU A 283 -7.21 -27.75 1.68
CA LEU A 283 -7.93 -28.52 2.70
C LEU A 283 -6.96 -28.95 3.82
N PRO A 284 -7.06 -28.35 5.02
CA PRO A 284 -6.16 -28.63 6.15
C PRO A 284 -6.04 -30.11 6.55
N CYS A 285 -7.09 -30.94 6.37
CA CYS A 285 -7.05 -32.36 6.72
C CYS A 285 -5.91 -33.11 6.02
N LEU A 286 -5.59 -32.76 4.76
CA LEU A 286 -4.53 -33.38 3.97
C LEU A 286 -3.13 -33.14 4.57
N LYS A 287 -2.95 -32.03 5.29
CA LYS A 287 -1.67 -31.70 5.93
C LYS A 287 -1.27 -32.74 6.99
N SER A 288 -2.25 -33.33 7.67
CA SER A 288 -2.00 -34.32 8.74
C SER A 288 -1.56 -35.69 8.22
N VAL A 289 -1.93 -36.01 6.98
CA VAL A 289 -1.72 -37.33 6.34
C VAL A 289 -0.64 -37.30 5.26
N ARG A 290 -0.02 -36.13 5.00
CA ARG A 290 1.03 -35.94 3.98
C ARG A 290 2.16 -36.97 4.05
N LYS A 291 2.53 -37.43 5.25
CA LYS A 291 3.59 -38.45 5.46
C LYS A 291 3.26 -39.82 4.86
N PHE A 292 1.98 -40.10 4.58
CA PHE A 292 1.49 -41.34 3.98
C PHE A 292 1.35 -41.25 2.46
N MET A 293 1.75 -40.12 1.85
CA MET A 293 1.72 -39.99 0.40
C MET A 293 2.82 -40.81 -0.27
N ALA A 294 2.50 -41.40 -1.41
CA ALA A 294 3.42 -42.22 -2.20
C ALA A 294 4.39 -41.39 -3.06
N ALA A 295 4.20 -40.07 -3.15
CA ALA A 295 5.14 -39.12 -3.74
C ALA A 295 5.01 -37.76 -3.06
N GLN A 296 6.08 -36.96 -3.13
CA GLN A 296 6.04 -35.60 -2.60
C GLN A 296 5.18 -34.71 -3.51
N PRO A 297 4.18 -33.97 -3.00
CA PRO A 297 3.29 -33.15 -3.84
C PRO A 297 4.02 -32.16 -4.76
N SER A 298 5.17 -31.64 -4.35
CA SER A 298 5.98 -30.73 -5.17
C SER A 298 6.49 -31.36 -6.47
N SER A 299 6.41 -32.69 -6.64
CA SER A 299 6.72 -33.33 -7.92
C SER A 299 5.78 -32.90 -9.03
N ILE A 300 4.54 -32.49 -8.73
CA ILE A 300 3.56 -31.99 -9.71
C ILE A 300 4.08 -30.77 -10.48
N LEU A 301 4.85 -29.92 -9.81
CA LEU A 301 5.33 -28.66 -10.37
C LEU A 301 6.52 -28.82 -11.35
N ARG A 302 7.04 -30.04 -11.52
CA ARG A 302 8.15 -30.28 -12.45
C ARG A 302 7.63 -30.35 -13.89
N PRO A 303 8.35 -29.80 -14.88
CA PRO A 303 7.92 -29.83 -16.28
C PRO A 303 7.63 -31.23 -16.82
N GLU A 304 8.39 -32.23 -16.39
CA GLU A 304 8.28 -33.63 -16.83
C GLU A 304 7.21 -34.42 -16.06
N ALA A 305 6.58 -33.80 -15.05
CA ALA A 305 5.69 -34.51 -14.13
C ALA A 305 4.41 -35.01 -14.80
N SER A 306 3.93 -34.33 -15.84
CA SER A 306 2.72 -34.71 -16.58
C SER A 306 2.80 -36.11 -17.21
N GLY A 307 4.01 -36.60 -17.51
CA GLY A 307 4.24 -37.95 -18.01
C GLY A 307 4.13 -39.05 -16.95
N LEU A 308 4.16 -38.71 -15.66
CA LEU A 308 3.97 -39.68 -14.58
C LEU A 308 2.49 -40.02 -14.46
N ARG A 309 2.14 -41.31 -14.54
CA ARG A 309 0.74 -41.79 -14.52
C ARG A 309 -0.11 -41.12 -13.43
N ARG A 310 0.39 -41.08 -12.19
CA ARG A 310 -0.29 -40.48 -11.03
C ARG A 310 -0.55 -38.97 -11.19
N VAL A 311 0.45 -38.23 -11.65
CA VAL A 311 0.33 -36.77 -11.84
C VAL A 311 -0.55 -36.47 -13.05
N GLY A 312 -0.31 -37.14 -14.18
CA GLY A 312 -1.08 -36.99 -15.41
C GLY A 312 -2.57 -37.29 -15.21
N ASN A 313 -2.91 -38.38 -14.51
CA ASN A 313 -4.30 -38.73 -14.20
C ASN A 313 -5.00 -37.61 -13.43
N LEU A 314 -4.37 -37.10 -12.35
CA LEU A 314 -4.92 -36.03 -11.53
C LEU A 314 -5.09 -34.72 -12.33
N LEU A 315 -4.04 -34.28 -13.04
CA LEU A 315 -4.08 -33.03 -13.80
C LEU A 315 -5.07 -33.10 -14.96
N ASN A 316 -5.13 -34.22 -15.68
CA ASN A 316 -6.09 -34.42 -16.75
C ASN A 316 -7.53 -34.36 -16.23
N LYS A 317 -7.79 -34.96 -15.06
CA LYS A 317 -9.13 -34.94 -14.46
C LYS A 317 -9.55 -33.52 -14.04
N LEU A 318 -8.65 -32.80 -13.37
CA LEU A 318 -8.88 -31.40 -12.98
C LEU A 318 -9.08 -30.47 -14.18
N THR A 319 -8.36 -30.72 -15.28
CA THR A 319 -8.43 -29.89 -16.49
C THR A 319 -9.69 -30.17 -17.32
N ARG A 320 -10.04 -31.45 -17.53
CA ARG A 320 -11.06 -31.88 -18.51
C ARG A 320 -12.48 -31.41 -18.19
N LEU A 321 -12.85 -31.26 -16.91
CA LEU A 321 -14.19 -30.86 -16.54
C LEU A 321 -14.41 -29.36 -16.71
N ARG A 322 -13.64 -28.55 -15.97
CA ARG A 322 -13.75 -27.07 -15.99
C ARG A 322 -12.44 -26.34 -15.61
N SER A 323 -11.27 -26.96 -15.74
CA SER A 323 -10.01 -26.42 -15.18
C SER A 323 -10.15 -26.03 -13.70
N ILE A 324 -10.38 -27.03 -12.84
CA ILE A 324 -10.53 -26.83 -11.39
C ILE A 324 -9.22 -26.31 -10.80
N ASP A 325 -9.20 -25.04 -10.42
CA ASP A 325 -8.03 -24.37 -9.84
C ASP A 325 -8.33 -23.54 -8.58
N SER A 326 -9.55 -23.66 -8.06
CA SER A 326 -10.00 -23.00 -6.84
C SER A 326 -10.82 -23.95 -5.98
N CYS A 327 -10.90 -23.66 -4.69
CA CYS A 327 -11.71 -24.44 -3.75
C CYS A 327 -13.20 -24.30 -4.05
N ALA A 328 -13.66 -23.13 -4.50
CA ALA A 328 -15.03 -22.95 -4.94
C ALA A 328 -15.37 -23.87 -6.12
N MET A 329 -14.50 -23.95 -7.13
CA MET A 329 -14.69 -24.86 -8.26
C MET A 329 -14.64 -26.34 -7.86
N LEU A 330 -13.75 -26.69 -6.93
CA LEU A 330 -13.68 -28.04 -6.37
C LEU A 330 -14.98 -28.40 -5.63
N ARG A 331 -15.51 -27.46 -4.83
CA ARG A 331 -16.77 -27.61 -4.10
C ARG A 331 -17.95 -27.84 -5.05
N GLU A 332 -18.04 -27.06 -6.13
CA GLU A 332 -19.10 -27.25 -7.13
C GLU A 332 -18.97 -28.59 -7.86
N ALA A 333 -17.75 -29.01 -8.22
CA ALA A 333 -17.52 -30.33 -8.80
C ALA A 333 -17.97 -31.47 -7.86
N TRP A 334 -17.70 -31.35 -6.57
CA TRP A 334 -18.13 -32.32 -5.56
C TRP A 334 -19.63 -32.29 -5.25
N ARG A 335 -20.31 -31.16 -5.47
CA ARG A 335 -21.77 -31.07 -5.41
C ARG A 335 -22.43 -31.82 -6.57
N GLU A 336 -21.86 -31.72 -7.77
CA GLU A 336 -22.35 -32.45 -8.95
C GLU A 336 -22.05 -33.96 -8.84
N ASN A 337 -20.83 -34.32 -8.41
CA ASN A 337 -20.41 -35.72 -8.22
C ASN A 337 -19.49 -35.86 -6.99
N PRO A 338 -19.97 -36.43 -5.87
CA PRO A 338 -19.16 -36.60 -4.66
C PRO A 338 -17.94 -37.53 -4.80
N MET A 339 -17.89 -38.34 -5.86
CA MET A 339 -16.76 -39.23 -6.17
C MET A 339 -15.77 -38.61 -7.17
N GLU A 340 -15.99 -37.36 -7.56
CA GLU A 340 -15.10 -36.66 -8.47
C GLU A 340 -13.71 -36.49 -7.84
N LEU A 341 -12.66 -36.83 -8.59
CA LEU A 341 -11.25 -36.89 -8.15
C LEU A 341 -10.93 -37.92 -7.04
N HIS A 342 -11.88 -38.75 -6.60
CA HIS A 342 -11.64 -39.73 -5.53
C HIS A 342 -10.49 -40.68 -5.88
N SER A 343 -10.61 -41.37 -7.02
CA SER A 343 -9.59 -42.34 -7.47
C SER A 343 -8.23 -41.68 -7.73
N GLU A 344 -8.25 -40.48 -8.31
CA GLU A 344 -7.06 -39.72 -8.66
C GLU A 344 -6.32 -39.21 -7.43
N ILE A 345 -7.03 -38.88 -6.34
CA ILE A 345 -6.44 -38.47 -5.07
C ILE A 345 -6.02 -39.70 -4.23
N LEU A 346 -6.79 -40.79 -4.25
CA LEU A 346 -6.43 -42.06 -3.59
C LEU A 346 -5.10 -42.60 -4.12
N ASP A 347 -4.88 -42.51 -5.44
CA ASP A 347 -3.63 -42.90 -6.11
C ASP A 347 -2.38 -42.18 -5.56
N TRP A 348 -2.53 -41.05 -4.85
CA TRP A 348 -1.43 -40.34 -4.20
C TRP A 348 -1.04 -40.89 -2.83
N PHE A 349 -1.82 -41.79 -2.26
CA PHE A 349 -1.54 -42.42 -0.97
C PHE A 349 -0.92 -43.80 -1.14
N GLN A 350 -0.08 -44.19 -0.18
CA GLN A 350 0.45 -45.55 -0.08
C GLN A 350 -0.69 -46.54 0.19
N GLU A 351 -0.58 -47.75 -0.33
CA GLU A 351 -1.61 -48.81 -0.16
C GLU A 351 -1.95 -49.07 1.31
N THR A 352 -0.95 -48.94 2.20
CA THR A 352 -1.12 -49.08 3.66
C THR A 352 -2.05 -48.04 4.30
N PHE A 353 -2.37 -46.96 3.59
CA PHE A 353 -3.25 -45.90 4.07
C PHE A 353 -4.65 -45.96 3.43
N HIS A 354 -4.87 -46.85 2.45
CA HIS A 354 -6.13 -46.90 1.70
C HIS A 354 -7.33 -47.20 2.61
N ASP A 355 -7.16 -48.04 3.63
CA ASP A 355 -8.21 -48.36 4.62
C ASP A 355 -8.72 -47.13 5.40
N GLN A 356 -7.84 -46.12 5.58
CA GLN A 356 -8.16 -44.87 6.29
C GLN A 356 -8.58 -43.75 5.35
N PHE A 357 -8.51 -43.97 4.03
CA PHE A 357 -8.77 -42.94 3.04
C PHE A 357 -10.22 -42.50 3.02
N GLU A 358 -11.19 -43.40 3.23
CA GLU A 358 -12.61 -43.05 3.23
C GLU A 358 -13.00 -42.08 4.36
N GLU A 359 -12.36 -42.20 5.53
CA GLU A 359 -12.54 -41.26 6.62
C GLU A 359 -11.95 -39.88 6.27
N LEU A 360 -10.76 -39.88 5.65
CA LEU A 360 -10.13 -38.66 5.13
C LEU A 360 -10.99 -38.00 4.03
N TRP A 361 -11.53 -38.78 3.10
CA TRP A 361 -12.39 -38.31 2.02
C TRP A 361 -13.63 -37.61 2.57
N SER A 362 -14.29 -38.24 3.54
CA SER A 362 -15.42 -37.65 4.25
C SER A 362 -15.06 -36.33 4.95
N ARG A 363 -13.85 -36.22 5.50
CA ARG A 363 -13.35 -34.97 6.09
C ARG A 363 -13.06 -33.89 5.03
N MET A 364 -12.50 -34.28 3.89
CA MET A 364 -12.23 -33.36 2.77
C MET A 364 -13.52 -32.70 2.28
N HIS A 365 -14.59 -33.48 2.10
CA HIS A 365 -15.92 -32.97 1.74
C HIS A 365 -16.45 -31.96 2.76
N ARG A 366 -16.35 -32.28 4.06
CA ARG A 366 -16.75 -31.34 5.12
C ARG A 366 -15.96 -30.05 5.08
N GLU A 367 -14.62 -30.14 4.95
CA GLU A 367 -13.76 -28.96 4.91
C GLU A 367 -14.00 -28.11 3.66
N ALA A 368 -14.26 -28.71 2.50
CA ALA A 368 -14.54 -27.95 1.28
C ALA A 368 -15.80 -27.08 1.39
N LEU A 369 -16.77 -27.46 2.21
CA LEU A 369 -17.98 -26.67 2.47
C LEU A 369 -17.75 -25.49 3.42
N LEU A 370 -16.66 -25.50 4.20
CA LEU A 370 -16.33 -24.45 5.15
C LEU A 370 -15.75 -23.22 4.45
N GLU A 371 -16.02 -22.05 5.03
CA GLU A 371 -15.42 -20.80 4.58
C GLU A 371 -13.91 -20.77 4.89
N PRO A 372 -13.07 -20.04 4.12
CA PRO A 372 -11.62 -20.02 4.34
C PRO A 372 -11.19 -19.69 5.77
N GLN A 373 -11.94 -18.81 6.46
CA GLN A 373 -11.67 -18.39 7.83
C GLN A 373 -11.89 -19.51 8.85
N GLU A 374 -12.85 -20.39 8.58
CA GLU A 374 -13.20 -21.55 9.41
C GLU A 374 -12.22 -22.71 9.16
N ARG A 375 -11.80 -22.89 7.90
CA ARG A 375 -10.76 -23.87 7.53
C ARG A 375 -9.41 -23.53 8.13
N PHE A 376 -9.04 -22.25 8.12
CA PHE A 376 -7.75 -21.76 8.60
C PHE A 376 -7.94 -20.77 9.75
N PRO A 377 -8.34 -21.23 10.95
CA PRO A 377 -8.52 -20.36 12.08
C PRO A 377 -7.19 -19.68 12.40
N ARG A 378 -7.14 -18.35 12.31
CA ARG A 378 -5.97 -17.57 12.70
C ARG A 378 -5.65 -17.91 14.15
N ARG A 379 -4.48 -18.49 14.42
CA ARG A 379 -3.97 -18.61 15.79
C ARG A 379 -3.87 -17.19 16.35
N VAL A 380 -4.82 -16.80 17.19
CA VAL A 380 -4.73 -15.60 18.00
C VAL A 380 -3.39 -15.68 18.72
N LYS A 381 -2.45 -14.80 18.38
CA LYS A 381 -1.21 -14.64 19.13
C LYS A 381 -1.63 -14.37 20.56
N ARG A 382 -1.43 -15.34 21.47
CA ARG A 382 -1.51 -15.12 22.92
C ARG A 382 -0.68 -13.87 23.20
N GLU A 383 -1.35 -12.78 23.52
CA GLU A 383 -0.70 -11.61 24.09
C GLU A 383 0.14 -12.11 25.26
N LYS A 384 1.43 -11.79 25.22
CA LYS A 384 2.31 -11.95 26.36
C LYS A 384 1.70 -11.14 27.50
N ARG A 385 0.98 -11.81 28.41
CA ARG A 385 0.72 -11.31 29.76
C ARG A 385 2.09 -11.02 30.38
N LYS A 386 2.52 -9.75 30.30
CA LYS A 386 3.58 -9.24 31.17
C LYS A 386 2.98 -9.16 32.57
N LYS A 387 3.54 -9.95 33.47
CA LYS A 387 3.61 -9.60 34.89
C LYS A 387 4.51 -8.38 35.05
#